data_AF-A0AAE9FBC8-F1
#
_entry.id   AF-A0AAE9FBC8-F1
#
_cell.length_a   1.000
_cell.length_b   1.000
_cell.length_c   1.000
_cell.angle_alpha   90.00
_cell.angle_beta   90.00
_cell.angle_gamma   90.00
#
_symmetry.space_group_name_H-M   'P 1'
#
loop_
_entity.id
_entity.type
_entity.pdbx_description
1 polymer ?
#
loop_
_entity_poly.entity_id
_entity_poly.type
_entity_poly.pdbx_seq_one_letter_code
_entity_poly.pdbx_strand_id
1 'polypeptide(L)'
;MHHHHHHAPFAIAGLLIIVTVLTGVATFTNYWGVAKTGNLSGNMGIYHWGAANANRLFQRSPGWLQCVVVCQLMAFSFELLFCLLVIPAILFRRMMPVHAACTLLSLIIFLLLLISIIVFGAGINGYTLNGIIPLKVGWSWGISLAATILALVMFLVSASSTGYGVYYR
;
A
#
# COMPACT_ATOMS: atom_id res chain seq x y z
N MET A 1 31.32 -14.19 6.32
CA MET A 1 30.15 -13.33 6.02
C MET A 1 29.34 -13.78 4.78
N HIS A 2 29.39 -15.05 4.37
CA HIS A 2 28.66 -15.54 3.19
C HIS A 2 27.20 -15.96 3.49
N HIS A 3 26.87 -16.23 4.76
CA HIS A 3 25.53 -16.71 5.17
C HIS A 3 24.43 -15.63 5.17
N HIS A 4 24.75 -14.34 5.36
CA HIS A 4 23.72 -13.29 5.42
C HIS A 4 23.06 -12.99 4.07
N HIS A 5 23.73 -13.22 2.94
CA HIS A 5 23.17 -13.01 1.61
C HIS A 5 22.10 -14.03 1.21
N HIS A 6 22.06 -15.19 1.89
CA HIS A 6 21.10 -16.24 1.55
C HIS A 6 19.69 -16.02 2.11
N HIS A 7 19.54 -15.16 3.14
CA HIS A 7 18.27 -14.94 3.84
C HIS A 7 17.56 -13.63 3.46
N ALA A 8 18.25 -12.67 2.84
CA ALA A 8 17.66 -11.39 2.47
C ALA A 8 16.44 -11.51 1.53
N PRO A 9 16.44 -12.37 0.48
CA PRO A 9 15.26 -12.54 -0.38
C PRO A 9 14.04 -13.10 0.34
N PHE A 10 14.25 -13.98 1.33
CA PHE A 10 13.17 -14.55 2.14
C PHE A 10 12.56 -13.52 3.09
N ALA A 11 13.39 -12.66 3.69
CA ALA A 11 12.92 -11.57 4.53
C ALA A 11 12.12 -10.53 3.73
N ILE A 12 12.59 -10.17 2.53
CA ILE A 12 11.88 -9.27 1.61
C ILE A 12 10.55 -9.89 1.17
N ALA A 13 10.53 -11.17 0.80
CA ALA A 13 9.31 -11.88 0.42
C ALA A 13 8.29 -11.94 1.57
N GLY A 14 8.74 -12.26 2.78
CA GLY A 14 7.87 -12.29 3.96
C GLY A 14 7.26 -10.92 4.29
N LEU A 15 8.09 -9.86 4.27
CA LEU A 15 7.62 -8.48 4.44
C LEU A 15 6.63 -8.07 3.35
N LEU A 16 6.91 -8.42 2.09
CA LEU A 16 6.05 -8.11 0.96
C LEU A 16 4.66 -8.73 1.13
N ILE A 17 4.57 -10.01 1.51
CA ILE A 17 3.27 -10.68 1.77
C ILE A 17 2.48 -9.94 2.85
N ILE A 18 3.14 -9.56 3.96
CA ILE A 18 2.48 -8.82 5.04
C ILE A 18 1.97 -7.46 4.54
N VAL A 19 2.80 -6.72 3.80
CA VAL A 19 2.41 -5.44 3.20
C VAL A 19 1.21 -5.64 2.27
N THR A 20 1.24 -6.63 1.38
CA THR A 20 0.12 -6.93 0.46
C THR A 20 -1.17 -7.22 1.17
N VAL A 21 -1.13 -8.01 2.24
CA VAL A 21 -2.33 -8.31 3.04
C VAL A 21 -2.87 -7.05 3.71
N LEU A 22 -2.01 -6.22 4.30
CA LEU A 22 -2.44 -4.98 4.97
C LEU A 22 -2.98 -3.96 3.95
N THR A 23 -2.31 -3.75 2.82
CA THR A 23 -2.75 -2.87 1.73
C THR A 23 -4.09 -3.35 1.16
N GLY A 24 -4.25 -4.67 0.93
CA GLY A 24 -5.50 -5.26 0.47
C GLY A 24 -6.64 -5.06 1.48
N VAL A 25 -6.43 -5.40 2.75
CA VAL A 25 -7.43 -5.21 3.81
C VAL A 25 -7.79 -3.73 3.96
N ALA A 26 -6.81 -2.83 3.96
CA ALA A 26 -7.08 -1.40 4.02
C ALA A 26 -7.92 -0.96 2.82
N THR A 27 -7.52 -1.29 1.59
CA THR A 27 -8.14 -0.80 0.36
C THR A 27 -9.59 -1.25 0.19
N PHE A 28 -9.89 -2.52 0.51
CA PHE A 28 -11.19 -3.13 0.24
C PHE A 28 -12.16 -3.10 1.43
N THR A 29 -11.85 -2.37 2.50
CA THR A 29 -12.74 -2.20 3.65
C THR A 29 -13.47 -0.86 3.63
N ASN A 30 -14.61 -0.82 4.31
CA ASN A 30 -15.47 0.36 4.38
C ASN A 30 -15.18 1.29 5.58
N TYR A 31 -13.98 1.24 6.16
CA TYR A 31 -13.65 1.93 7.41
C TYR A 31 -12.47 2.91 7.26
N TRP A 32 -12.37 3.55 6.10
CA TRP A 32 -11.45 4.67 5.89
C TRP A 32 -11.95 5.96 6.54
N GLY A 33 -13.25 6.19 6.48
CA GLY A 33 -13.95 7.25 7.22
C GLY A 33 -14.99 6.65 8.15
N VAL A 34 -15.11 7.18 9.37
CA VAL A 34 -16.13 6.79 10.35
C VAL A 34 -16.82 8.04 10.88
N ALA A 35 -18.14 8.01 10.87
CA ALA A 35 -19.00 9.07 11.39
C ALA A 35 -19.87 8.51 12.51
N LYS A 36 -19.93 9.21 13.64
CA LYS A 36 -20.81 8.87 14.77
C LYS A 36 -21.33 10.16 15.42
N THR A 37 -22.64 10.35 15.41
CA THR A 37 -23.33 11.47 16.08
C THR A 37 -24.61 10.96 16.73
N GLY A 38 -24.61 10.89 18.07
CA GLY A 38 -25.70 10.25 18.82
C GLY A 38 -25.89 8.79 18.39
N ASN A 39 -27.11 8.45 17.94
CA ASN A 39 -27.47 7.11 17.46
C ASN A 39 -27.20 6.91 15.95
N LEU A 40 -26.84 7.96 15.21
CA LEU A 40 -26.48 7.86 13.80
C LEU A 40 -25.01 7.47 13.68
N SER A 41 -24.74 6.35 13.00
CA SER A 41 -23.40 5.90 12.68
C SER A 41 -23.31 5.48 11.22
N GLY A 42 -22.15 5.73 10.61
CA GLY A 42 -21.90 5.36 9.22
C GLY A 42 -20.40 5.24 8.97
N ASN A 43 -20.06 4.38 8.03
CA ASN A 43 -18.68 4.12 7.64
C ASN A 43 -18.54 4.33 6.14
N MET A 44 -17.35 4.73 5.72
CA MET A 44 -16.99 5.03 4.34
C MET A 44 -15.72 4.30 3.97
N GLY A 45 -15.78 3.53 2.88
CA GLY A 45 -14.59 3.02 2.18
C GLY A 45 -14.09 4.00 1.14
N ILE A 46 -12.85 3.81 0.67
CA ILE A 46 -12.32 4.55 -0.47
C ILE A 46 -12.85 3.98 -1.79
N TYR A 47 -13.10 2.67 -1.85
CA TYR A 47 -13.53 1.99 -3.06
C TYR A 47 -14.61 0.95 -2.78
N HIS A 48 -15.74 1.05 -3.48
CA HIS A 48 -16.91 0.18 -3.28
C HIS A 48 -16.79 -1.12 -4.09
N TRP A 49 -15.75 -1.91 -3.83
CA TRP A 49 -15.54 -3.18 -4.52
C TRP A 49 -16.75 -4.12 -4.38
N GLY A 50 -17.13 -4.77 -5.49
CA GLY A 50 -18.27 -5.69 -5.54
C GLY A 50 -19.65 -5.04 -5.61
N ALA A 51 -19.76 -3.70 -5.51
CA ALA A 51 -21.03 -3.01 -5.73
C ALA A 51 -21.33 -2.86 -7.24
N ALA A 52 -22.56 -3.15 -7.66
CA ALA A 52 -22.98 -3.03 -9.08
C ALA A 52 -22.76 -1.62 -9.67
N ASN A 53 -22.73 -0.58 -8.82
CA ASN A 53 -22.52 0.81 -9.21
C ASN A 53 -21.13 1.37 -8.83
N ALA A 54 -20.15 0.53 -8.51
CA ALA A 54 -18.83 0.95 -8.01
C ALA A 54 -18.14 1.99 -8.91
N ASN A 55 -18.11 1.74 -10.22
CA ASN A 55 -17.45 2.64 -11.18
C ASN A 55 -18.16 4.01 -11.27
N ARG A 56 -19.49 4.01 -11.22
CA ARG A 56 -20.28 5.25 -11.24
C ARG A 56 -20.07 6.07 -9.96
N LEU A 57 -19.96 5.39 -8.80
CA LEU A 57 -19.64 6.03 -7.52
C LEU A 57 -18.23 6.60 -7.52
N PHE A 58 -17.25 5.87 -8.05
CA PHE A 58 -15.88 6.35 -8.23
C PHE A 58 -15.82 7.60 -9.11
N GLN A 59 -16.48 7.60 -10.27
CA GLN A 59 -16.51 8.76 -11.17
C GLN A 59 -17.15 10.02 -10.55
N ARG A 60 -18.07 9.84 -9.60
CA ARG A 60 -18.73 10.93 -8.86
C ARG A 60 -17.99 11.36 -7.59
N SER A 61 -16.97 10.60 -7.18
CA SER A 61 -16.17 10.91 -6.00
C SER A 61 -15.35 12.19 -6.23
N PRO A 62 -15.03 12.95 -5.16
CA PRO A 62 -14.17 14.11 -5.30
C PRO A 62 -12.78 13.70 -5.80
N GLY A 63 -12.13 14.56 -6.60
CA GLY A 63 -10.87 14.23 -7.29
C GLY A 63 -9.73 13.79 -6.34
N TRP A 64 -9.67 14.35 -5.13
CA TRP A 64 -8.69 13.92 -4.13
C TRP A 64 -8.92 12.47 -3.68
N LEU A 65 -10.18 12.04 -3.54
CA LEU A 65 -10.52 10.66 -3.17
C LEU A 65 -10.26 9.71 -4.33
N GLN A 66 -10.52 10.14 -5.57
CA GLN A 66 -10.15 9.38 -6.75
C GLN A 66 -8.64 9.13 -6.81
N CYS A 67 -7.83 10.15 -6.50
CA CYS A 67 -6.37 10.02 -6.40
C CYS A 67 -5.98 8.97 -5.35
N VAL A 68 -6.55 9.02 -4.15
CA VAL A 68 -6.31 8.04 -3.07
C VAL A 68 -6.59 6.62 -3.53
N VAL A 69 -7.73 6.39 -4.20
CA VAL A 69 -8.13 5.07 -4.72
C VAL A 69 -7.15 4.58 -5.78
N VAL A 70 -6.79 5.42 -6.75
CA VAL A 70 -5.85 5.04 -7.81
C VAL A 70 -4.48 4.70 -7.23
N CYS A 71 -3.97 5.52 -6.31
CA CYS A 71 -2.69 5.25 -5.65
C CYS A 71 -2.71 3.91 -4.89
N GLN A 72 -3.79 3.61 -4.15
CA GLN A 72 -3.92 2.34 -3.42
C GLN A 72 -4.01 1.13 -4.34
N LEU A 73 -4.84 1.20 -5.38
CA LEU A 73 -4.98 0.11 -6.35
C LEU A 73 -3.70 -0.11 -7.16
N MET A 74 -2.98 0.96 -7.51
CA MET A 74 -1.68 0.85 -8.19
C MET A 74 -0.63 0.25 -7.26
N ALA A 75 -0.55 0.69 -5.99
CA ALA A 75 0.36 0.12 -5.00
C ALA A 75 0.11 -1.38 -4.84
N PHE A 76 -1.16 -1.77 -4.64
CA PHE A 76 -1.56 -3.18 -4.54
C PHE A 76 -1.21 -3.99 -5.79
N SER A 77 -1.39 -3.41 -6.98
CA SER A 77 -1.01 -4.07 -8.25
C SER A 77 0.49 -4.28 -8.36
N PHE A 78 1.30 -3.30 -7.96
CA PHE A 78 2.76 -3.42 -7.93
C PHE A 78 3.25 -4.40 -6.87
N GLU A 79 2.57 -4.49 -5.72
CA GLU A 79 2.86 -5.51 -4.70
C GLU A 79 2.64 -6.93 -5.25
N LEU A 80 1.53 -7.17 -5.97
CA LEU A 80 1.27 -8.45 -6.64
C LEU A 80 2.32 -8.76 -7.71
N LEU A 81 2.69 -7.77 -8.53
CA LEU A 81 3.75 -7.92 -9.51
C LEU A 81 5.10 -8.25 -8.84
N PHE A 82 5.39 -7.59 -7.72
CA PHE A 82 6.61 -7.84 -6.94
C PHE A 82 6.59 -9.25 -6.34
N CYS A 83 5.44 -9.74 -5.83
CA CYS A 83 5.30 -11.11 -5.35
C CYS A 83 5.66 -12.12 -6.45
N LEU A 84 5.20 -11.89 -7.68
CA LEU A 84 5.52 -12.73 -8.83
C LEU A 84 7.00 -12.69 -9.21
N LEU A 85 7.64 -11.52 -9.12
CA LEU A 85 9.07 -11.34 -9.45
C LEU A 85 10.01 -11.94 -8.39
N VAL A 86 9.57 -12.00 -7.13
CA VAL A 86 10.37 -12.56 -6.03
C VAL A 86 10.52 -14.08 -6.14
N ILE A 87 9.53 -14.79 -6.70
CA ILE A 87 9.55 -16.26 -6.87
C ILE A 87 10.77 -16.73 -7.69
N PRO A 88 11.01 -16.25 -8.93
CA PRO A 88 12.19 -16.64 -9.69
C PRO A 88 13.50 -16.17 -9.03
N ALA A 89 13.48 -15.04 -8.30
CA ALA A 89 14.65 -14.57 -7.55
C ALA A 89 15.09 -15.59 -6.48
N ILE A 90 14.13 -16.19 -5.78
CA ILE A 90 14.37 -17.24 -4.76
C ILE A 90 14.83 -18.55 -5.42
N LEU A 91 14.18 -18.96 -6.51
CA LEU A 91 14.43 -20.25 -7.17
C LEU A 91 15.76 -20.29 -7.93
N PHE A 92 16.10 -19.24 -8.69
CA PHE A 92 17.25 -19.28 -9.59
C PHE A 92 18.56 -18.73 -8.99
N ARG A 93 18.52 -18.10 -7.81
CA ARG A 93 19.69 -17.62 -7.00
C ARG A 93 20.75 -16.79 -7.75
N ARG A 94 20.51 -16.40 -8.99
CA ARG A 94 21.34 -15.53 -9.82
C ARG A 94 20.41 -14.46 -10.33
N MET A 95 20.71 -13.18 -10.10
CA MET A 95 20.37 -12.03 -10.96
C MET A 95 20.55 -10.71 -10.20
N MET A 96 21.72 -10.07 -10.36
CA MET A 96 21.91 -8.66 -10.01
C MET A 96 20.81 -7.70 -10.55
N PRO A 97 20.25 -7.86 -11.78
CA PRO A 97 19.20 -6.95 -12.25
C PRO A 97 17.88 -7.05 -11.47
N VAL A 98 17.63 -8.18 -10.81
CA VAL A 98 16.37 -8.39 -10.07
C VAL A 98 16.37 -7.60 -8.76
N HIS A 99 17.50 -7.46 -8.07
CA HIS A 99 17.57 -6.68 -6.83
C HIS A 99 17.35 -5.18 -7.07
N ALA A 100 17.88 -4.64 -8.18
CA ALA A 100 17.61 -3.26 -8.60
C ALA A 100 16.12 -3.04 -8.92
N ALA A 101 15.49 -3.97 -9.64
CA ALA A 101 14.06 -3.92 -9.93
C ALA A 101 13.20 -4.01 -8.66
N CYS A 102 13.55 -4.90 -7.71
CA CYS A 102 12.89 -5.01 -6.40
C CYS A 102 13.01 -3.69 -5.61
N THR A 103 14.19 -3.07 -5.62
CA THR A 103 14.42 -1.79 -4.96
C THR A 103 13.55 -0.68 -5.56
N LEU A 104 13.50 -0.58 -6.89
CA LEU A 104 12.67 0.40 -7.58
C LEU A 104 11.17 0.17 -7.32
N LEU A 105 10.70 -1.08 -7.41
CA LEU A 105 9.31 -1.43 -7.12
C LEU A 105 8.93 -1.10 -5.67
N SER A 106 9.79 -1.43 -4.70
CA SER A 106 9.55 -1.10 -3.29
C SER A 106 9.44 0.40 -3.04
N LEU A 107 10.27 1.21 -3.74
CA LEU A 107 10.19 2.67 -3.68
C LEU A 107 8.87 3.19 -4.27
N ILE A 108 8.46 2.69 -5.44
CA ILE A 108 7.21 3.09 -6.09
C ILE A 108 6.00 2.76 -5.19
N ILE A 109 5.96 1.55 -4.62
CA ILE A 109 4.90 1.13 -3.69
C ILE A 109 4.86 2.08 -2.49
N PHE A 110 6.01 2.34 -1.86
CA PHE A 110 6.10 3.26 -0.73
C PHE A 110 5.55 4.66 -1.07
N LEU A 111 5.97 5.24 -2.20
CA LEU A 111 5.54 6.57 -2.60
C LEU A 111 4.02 6.62 -2.88
N LEU A 112 3.47 5.61 -3.55
CA LEU A 112 2.03 5.54 -3.82
C LEU A 112 1.20 5.45 -2.53
N LEU A 113 1.60 4.58 -1.59
CA LEU A 113 0.94 4.45 -0.29
C LEU A 113 1.07 5.73 0.53
N LEU A 114 2.24 6.37 0.54
CA LEU A 114 2.48 7.62 1.25
C LEU A 114 1.60 8.76 0.71
N ILE A 115 1.54 8.94 -0.60
CA ILE A 115 0.70 9.95 -1.25
C ILE A 115 -0.76 9.73 -0.86
N SER A 116 -1.25 8.47 -0.95
CA SER A 116 -2.62 8.12 -0.58
C SER A 116 -2.96 8.49 0.86
N ILE A 117 -2.09 8.15 1.82
CA ILE A 117 -2.28 8.44 3.25
C ILE A 117 -2.35 9.94 3.53
N ILE A 118 -1.44 10.73 2.94
CA ILE A 118 -1.37 12.18 3.13
C ILE A 118 -2.59 12.86 2.52
N VAL A 119 -2.93 12.52 1.27
CA VAL A 119 -4.06 13.12 0.55
C VAL A 119 -5.37 12.82 1.26
N PHE A 120 -5.56 11.58 1.73
CA PHE A 120 -6.76 11.22 2.48
C PHE A 120 -6.83 11.95 3.82
N GLY A 121 -5.74 11.96 4.59
CA GLY A 121 -5.68 12.63 5.89
C GLY A 121 -5.93 14.14 5.80
N ALA A 122 -5.46 14.79 4.74
CA ALA A 122 -5.75 16.19 4.48
C ALA A 122 -7.21 16.42 4.00
N GLY A 123 -7.70 15.57 3.10
CA GLY A 123 -9.01 15.72 2.46
C GLY A 123 -10.21 15.42 3.37
N ILE A 124 -10.06 14.54 4.36
CA ILE A 124 -11.17 14.10 5.21
C ILE A 124 -11.69 15.18 6.17
N ASN A 125 -10.85 16.15 6.56
CA ASN A 125 -11.20 17.17 7.58
C ASN A 125 -12.40 18.07 7.21
N GLY A 126 -12.79 18.12 5.94
CA GLY A 126 -13.97 18.84 5.46
C GLY A 126 -15.08 17.94 4.91
N TYR A 127 -14.95 16.62 5.00
CA TYR A 127 -15.86 15.67 4.37
C TYR A 127 -16.95 15.22 5.35
N THR A 128 -18.21 15.22 4.91
CA THR A 128 -19.36 14.91 5.76
C THR A 128 -20.18 13.74 5.21
N LEU A 129 -20.66 12.89 6.11
CA LEU A 129 -21.68 11.90 5.81
C LEU A 129 -23.04 12.61 5.68
N ASN A 130 -23.73 12.39 4.56
CA ASN A 130 -25.01 13.00 4.23
C ASN A 130 -25.02 14.54 4.31
N GLY A 131 -23.88 15.21 4.12
CA GLY A 131 -23.78 16.67 4.17
C GLY A 131 -23.78 17.27 5.58
N ILE A 132 -23.93 16.47 6.64
CA ILE A 132 -24.23 16.96 7.99
C ILE A 132 -23.21 16.49 9.03
N ILE A 133 -22.79 15.23 8.97
CA ILE A 133 -21.97 14.63 10.03
C ILE A 133 -20.50 14.58 9.59
N PRO A 134 -19.57 15.26 10.29
CA PRO A 134 -18.15 15.21 9.92
C PRO A 134 -17.60 13.79 10.03
N LEU A 135 -16.89 13.35 8.99
CA LEU A 135 -16.20 12.07 8.99
C LEU A 135 -14.86 12.22 9.73
N LYS A 136 -14.53 11.20 10.52
CA LYS A 136 -13.22 11.05 11.15
C LYS A 136 -12.44 9.96 10.45
N VAL A 137 -11.12 10.03 10.54
CA VAL A 137 -10.22 8.98 10.07
C VAL A 137 -10.59 7.65 10.74
N GLY A 138 -10.82 6.63 9.94
CA GLY A 138 -11.12 5.28 10.39
C GLY A 138 -9.88 4.39 10.49
N TRP A 139 -10.06 3.16 10.97
CA TRP A 139 -8.94 2.25 11.21
C TRP A 139 -8.28 1.74 9.93
N SER A 140 -8.99 1.69 8.79
CA SER A 140 -8.41 1.25 7.51
C SER A 140 -7.29 2.19 7.06
N TRP A 141 -7.40 3.48 7.34
CA TRP A 141 -6.33 4.45 7.12
C TRP A 141 -5.10 4.12 7.99
N GLY A 142 -5.31 3.73 9.24
CA GLY A 142 -4.24 3.30 10.15
C GLY A 142 -3.54 2.01 9.68
N ILE A 143 -4.30 1.05 9.14
CA ILE A 143 -3.71 -0.16 8.53
C ILE A 143 -2.90 0.19 7.30
N SER A 144 -3.41 1.07 6.43
CA SER A 144 -2.64 1.50 5.27
C SER A 144 -1.39 2.29 5.69
N LEU A 145 -1.43 3.07 6.78
CA LEU A 145 -0.25 3.74 7.32
C LEU A 145 0.80 2.72 7.80
N ALA A 146 0.36 1.65 8.49
CA ALA A 146 1.24 0.55 8.87
C ALA A 146 1.87 -0.13 7.64
N ALA A 147 1.08 -0.36 6.59
CA ALA A 147 1.58 -0.86 5.31
C ALA A 147 2.63 0.09 4.68
N THR A 148 2.39 1.40 4.71
CA THR A 148 3.35 2.42 4.24
C THR A 148 4.68 2.35 5.00
N ILE A 149 4.64 2.23 6.33
CA ILE A 149 5.85 2.12 7.17
C ILE A 149 6.61 0.83 6.85
N LEU A 150 5.91 -0.29 6.71
CA LEU A 150 6.53 -1.56 6.34
C LEU A 150 7.09 -1.54 4.91
N ALA A 151 6.43 -0.86 3.98
CA ALA A 151 6.94 -0.64 2.62
C ALA A 151 8.24 0.20 2.63
N LEU A 152 8.35 1.20 3.52
CA LEU A 152 9.61 1.93 3.73
C LEU A 152 10.72 1.00 4.24
N VAL A 153 10.43 0.16 5.24
CA VAL A 153 11.39 -0.82 5.75
C VAL A 153 11.82 -1.79 4.65
N MET A 154 10.87 -2.29 3.86
CA MET A 154 11.14 -3.16 2.71
C MET A 154 12.04 -2.48 1.68
N PHE A 155 11.82 -1.19 1.39
CA PHE A 155 12.69 -0.40 0.53
C PHE A 155 14.10 -0.27 1.10
N LEU A 156 14.26 0.08 2.37
CA LEU A 156 15.57 0.21 3.02
C LEU A 156 16.35 -1.11 2.98
N VAL A 157 15.68 -2.23 3.27
CA VAL A 157 16.29 -3.57 3.19
C VAL A 157 16.71 -3.89 1.75
N SER A 158 15.84 -3.63 0.77
CA SER A 158 16.14 -3.87 -0.65
C SER A 158 17.30 -3.00 -1.16
N ALA A 159 17.31 -1.71 -0.81
CA ALA A 159 18.36 -0.77 -1.19
C ALA A 159 19.72 -1.16 -0.59
N SER A 160 19.75 -1.58 0.69
CA SER A 160 20.98 -2.06 1.31
C SER A 160 21.57 -3.26 0.56
N SER A 161 20.73 -4.22 0.16
CA SER A 161 21.18 -5.42 -0.57
C SER A 161 21.70 -5.11 -1.98
N THR A 162 21.14 -4.09 -2.64
CA THR A 162 21.60 -3.62 -3.96
C THR A 162 22.95 -2.92 -3.87
N GLY A 163 23.20 -2.13 -2.82
CA GLY A 163 24.48 -1.45 -2.61
C GLY A 163 25.65 -2.40 -2.41
N TYR A 164 25.47 -3.51 -1.68
CA TYR A 164 26.53 -4.51 -1.44
C TYR A 164 26.94 -5.31 -2.68
N GLY A 165 26.06 -5.46 -3.68
CA GLY A 165 26.38 -6.17 -4.93
C GLY A 165 27.44 -5.47 -5.78
N VAL A 166 27.69 -4.18 -5.55
CA VAL A 166 28.69 -3.38 -6.27
C VAL A 166 30.09 -3.56 -5.67
N TYR A 167 30.21 -3.88 -4.37
CA TYR A 167 31.50 -3.98 -3.66
C TYR A 167 32.19 -5.35 -3.77
N TYR A 168 31.57 -6.35 -4.40
CA TYR A 168 32.14 -7.69 -4.59
C TYR A 168 32.43 -8.01 -6.06
N ARG A 169 32.65 -7.00 -6.90
CA ARG A 169 33.16 -7.18 -8.27
C ARG A 169 34.63 -6.82 -8.36
#